data_AF-A0A7Y3HS74-F1
#
_entry.id   AF-A0A7Y3HS74-F1
#
_cell.length_a   1.000
_cell.length_b   1.000
_cell.length_c   1.000
_cell.angle_alpha   90.00
_cell.angle_beta   90.00
_cell.angle_gamma   90.00
#
_symmetry.space_group_name_H-M   'P 1'
#
loop_
_entity.id
_entity.type
_entity.pdbx_description
1 polymer ?
#
loop_
_entity_poly.entity_id
_entity_poly.type
_entity_poly.pdbx_seq_one_letter_code
_entity_poly.pdbx_strand_id
1 'polypeptide(L)'
;GWAWEDYEYAYSPELGALPLLGNVLSVHRQDSLVIRPNIFEGHVVQNSNSKKRERYSNHFYIPYDLQDTLHIPFMTNDTLSQKMLEQLTRKNVVIASKMDNGPMQVLFGIPTDSIYKRMMFESDNFLAEQLMLVASSTISDTLSFKIARDHILNIQLQDLTNQPRWVDGSGLSRYNLFTPESLVAILLKMYRDLPPERLFSFFPGWNQEGTISSPKPNDKAPYIFAKSGSLGNNYNLSGYLKAKSGKWLIFSFMNNHFKKPSSAVRQQMEKVLKILHESY
;
A
#
# COMPACT_ATOMS: atom_id res chain seq x y z
N GLY A 1 6.27 2.11 11.63
CA GLY A 1 6.10 2.02 13.10
C GLY A 1 4.71 1.52 13.43
N TRP A 2 4.51 0.22 13.27
CA TRP A 2 3.21 -0.45 13.23
C TRP A 2 2.91 -1.11 14.58
N ALA A 3 1.70 -1.65 14.77
CA ALA A 3 1.39 -2.39 15.99
C ALA A 3 2.12 -3.74 15.96
N TRP A 4 2.53 -4.26 17.13
CA TRP A 4 3.29 -5.52 17.19
C TRP A 4 2.38 -6.74 17.07
N GLU A 5 1.10 -6.54 17.35
CA GLU A 5 -0.02 -7.47 17.20
C GLU A 5 -0.45 -7.65 15.73
N ASP A 6 -0.10 -6.73 14.83
CA ASP A 6 -0.52 -6.75 13.41
C ASP A 6 0.21 -7.81 12.55
N TYR A 7 1.20 -8.52 13.11
CA TYR A 7 2.15 -9.43 12.43
C TYR A 7 1.53 -10.60 11.63
N GLU A 8 0.22 -10.84 11.79
CA GLU A 8 -0.54 -11.92 11.15
C GLU A 8 -1.50 -11.43 10.05
N TYR A 9 -1.57 -10.12 9.80
CA TYR A 9 -2.45 -9.52 8.79
C TYR A 9 -1.69 -9.12 7.53
N ALA A 10 -2.28 -9.37 6.37
CA ALA A 10 -1.68 -9.13 5.05
C ALA A 10 -1.18 -7.68 4.80
N TYR A 11 -1.65 -6.71 5.58
CA TYR A 11 -1.23 -5.32 5.50
C TYR A 11 0.07 -4.99 6.27
N SER A 12 0.66 -5.98 6.97
CA SER A 12 1.89 -5.85 7.76
C SER A 12 2.98 -6.91 7.43
N PRO A 13 3.39 -7.17 6.16
CA PRO A 13 4.50 -8.07 5.87
C PRO A 13 5.86 -7.48 6.26
N GLU A 14 6.85 -8.35 6.54
CA GLU A 14 8.22 -7.93 6.84
C GLU A 14 8.87 -7.26 5.63
N LEU A 15 9.43 -6.07 5.84
CA LEU A 15 10.22 -5.35 4.84
C LEU A 15 11.64 -5.95 4.74
N GLY A 16 12.20 -5.95 3.54
CA GLY A 16 13.54 -6.49 3.31
C GLY A 16 14.05 -6.21 1.90
N ALA A 17 15.37 -6.35 1.70
CA ALA A 17 16.07 -5.97 0.48
C ALA A 17 15.71 -6.78 -0.77
N LEU A 18 15.24 -8.02 -0.59
CA LEU A 18 14.86 -8.92 -1.68
C LEU A 18 13.51 -9.60 -1.33
N PRO A 19 12.38 -8.88 -1.49
CA PRO A 19 11.06 -9.41 -1.17
C PRO A 19 10.63 -10.46 -2.20
N LEU A 20 10.08 -11.58 -1.73
CA LEU A 20 9.64 -12.70 -2.58
C LEU A 20 8.17 -12.99 -2.34
N LEU A 21 7.37 -12.99 -3.42
CA LEU A 21 5.93 -13.24 -3.38
C LEU A 21 5.17 -12.32 -2.38
N GLY A 22 5.62 -11.07 -2.23
CA GLY A 22 5.03 -10.11 -1.30
C GLY A 22 5.33 -10.37 0.19
N ASN A 23 6.24 -11.31 0.50
CA ASN A 23 6.51 -11.80 1.86
C ASN A 23 5.25 -12.32 2.59
N VAL A 24 4.27 -12.82 1.82
CA VAL A 24 3.03 -13.41 2.33
C VAL A 24 2.84 -14.86 1.86
N LEU A 25 2.39 -15.70 2.78
CA LEU A 25 1.72 -16.95 2.46
C LEU A 25 0.35 -16.61 1.88
N SER A 26 0.00 -17.22 0.76
CA SER A 26 -1.33 -17.17 0.16
C SER A 26 -1.94 -18.57 0.22
N VAL A 27 -3.10 -18.70 0.87
CA VAL A 27 -3.84 -19.96 0.99
C VAL A 27 -5.26 -19.76 0.51
N HIS A 28 -5.72 -20.61 -0.41
CA HIS A 28 -7.12 -20.62 -0.87
C HIS A 28 -7.61 -22.06 -1.01
N ARG A 29 -8.94 -22.26 -1.00
CA ARG A 29 -9.58 -23.57 -1.14
C ARG A 29 -10.02 -23.80 -2.59
N GLN A 30 -9.70 -24.98 -3.11
CA GLN A 30 -10.29 -25.60 -4.29
C GLN A 30 -10.80 -26.99 -3.83
N ASP A 31 -10.58 -28.06 -4.57
CA ASP A 31 -10.83 -29.44 -4.07
C ASP A 31 -9.99 -29.75 -2.81
N SER A 32 -8.83 -29.09 -2.67
CA SER A 32 -7.94 -29.11 -1.50
C SER A 32 -7.49 -27.69 -1.12
N LEU A 33 -6.68 -27.54 -0.06
CA LEU A 33 -5.98 -26.28 0.20
C LEU A 33 -4.82 -26.12 -0.78
N VAL A 34 -4.79 -25.00 -1.50
CA VAL A 34 -3.67 -24.59 -2.35
C VAL A 34 -2.83 -23.59 -1.55
N ILE A 35 -1.56 -23.93 -1.31
CA ILE A 35 -0.66 -23.17 -0.43
C ILE A 35 0.50 -22.62 -1.27
N ARG A 36 0.75 -21.30 -1.20
CA ARG A 36 1.83 -20.63 -1.96
C ARG A 36 2.60 -19.62 -1.09
N PRO A 37 3.95 -19.68 -1.03
CA PRO A 37 4.82 -20.72 -1.59
C PRO A 37 4.63 -22.07 -0.86
N ASN A 38 4.72 -23.17 -1.60
CA ASN A 38 4.47 -24.52 -1.08
C ASN A 38 5.57 -25.04 -0.14
N ILE A 39 6.71 -24.34 -0.02
CA ILE A 39 7.71 -24.60 1.04
C ILE A 39 7.11 -24.57 2.46
N PHE A 40 5.93 -23.95 2.63
CA PHE A 40 5.18 -23.90 3.88
C PHE A 40 4.07 -24.98 4.01
N GLU A 41 3.90 -25.90 3.07
CA GLU A 41 2.87 -26.97 3.17
C GLU A 41 3.01 -27.79 4.45
N GLY A 42 4.23 -28.22 4.79
CA GLY A 42 4.54 -28.93 6.05
C GLY A 42 4.47 -28.06 7.31
N HIS A 43 4.12 -26.77 7.18
CA HIS A 43 4.02 -25.81 8.27
C HIS A 43 2.61 -25.21 8.43
N VAL A 44 1.64 -25.64 7.62
CA VAL A 44 0.23 -25.23 7.68
C VAL A 44 -0.59 -26.28 8.44
N VAL A 45 -1.38 -25.84 9.42
CA VAL A 45 -2.31 -26.68 10.19
C VAL A 45 -3.73 -26.13 10.05
N GLN A 46 -4.69 -27.01 9.76
CA GLN A 46 -6.11 -26.64 9.81
C GLN A 46 -6.64 -26.71 11.25
N ASN A 47 -7.27 -25.65 11.74
CA ASN A 47 -7.93 -25.60 13.04
C ASN A 47 -9.00 -24.50 13.09
N SER A 48 -9.69 -24.35 14.23
CA SER A 48 -10.67 -23.28 14.48
C SER A 48 -10.09 -22.11 15.30
N ASN A 49 -8.78 -21.84 15.19
CA ASN A 49 -8.11 -20.74 15.90
C ASN A 49 -8.33 -19.40 15.18
N SER A 50 -8.42 -18.31 15.94
CA SER A 50 -8.48 -16.94 15.38
C SER A 50 -7.10 -16.41 14.95
N LYS A 51 -6.05 -16.83 15.66
CA LYS A 51 -4.64 -16.54 15.36
C LYS A 51 -4.22 -17.28 14.09
N LYS A 52 -3.54 -16.60 13.16
CA LYS A 52 -3.21 -17.12 11.81
C LYS A 52 -1.76 -17.58 11.64
N ARG A 53 -0.82 -17.04 12.43
CA ARG A 53 0.59 -17.45 12.45
C ARG A 53 1.14 -17.47 13.87
N GLU A 54 2.10 -18.33 14.15
CA GLU A 54 2.93 -18.20 15.35
C GLU A 54 3.84 -16.96 15.31
N ARG A 55 4.00 -16.26 16.43
CA ARG A 55 4.64 -14.93 16.42
C ARG A 55 6.08 -14.96 15.94
N TYR A 56 6.83 -15.97 16.37
CA TYR A 56 8.27 -16.11 16.14
C TYR A 56 8.64 -17.29 15.23
N SER A 57 7.69 -17.82 14.47
CA SER A 57 7.94 -18.87 13.48
C SER A 57 6.95 -18.83 12.31
N ASN A 58 7.34 -19.46 11.20
CA ASN A 58 6.47 -19.66 10.04
C ASN A 58 5.64 -20.92 10.21
N HIS A 59 4.82 -20.97 11.26
CA HIS A 59 3.80 -22.01 11.47
C HIS A 59 2.42 -21.35 11.42
N PHE A 60 1.52 -21.88 10.59
CA PHE A 60 0.31 -21.18 10.15
C PHE A 60 -0.95 -21.96 10.49
N TYR A 61 -2.02 -21.23 10.76
CA TYR A 61 -3.33 -21.74 11.15
C TYR A 61 -4.40 -21.29 10.16
N ILE A 62 -5.10 -22.25 9.55
CA ILE A 62 -6.05 -22.02 8.46
C ILE A 62 -7.44 -22.56 8.84
N PRO A 63 -8.50 -21.75 8.79
CA PRO A 63 -9.85 -22.21 9.12
C PRO A 63 -10.32 -23.33 8.20
N TYR A 64 -11.08 -24.29 8.75
CA TYR A 64 -11.64 -25.40 7.96
C TYR A 64 -12.55 -24.87 6.84
N ASP A 65 -13.37 -23.88 7.15
CA ASP A 65 -14.40 -23.24 6.34
C ASP A 65 -13.90 -22.04 5.50
N LEU A 66 -12.61 -22.01 5.16
CA LEU A 66 -11.97 -20.96 4.34
C LEU A 66 -12.75 -20.64 3.05
N GLN A 67 -13.40 -19.46 3.01
CA GLN A 67 -14.25 -19.00 1.90
C GLN A 67 -13.51 -18.27 0.78
N ASP A 68 -12.43 -17.55 1.12
CA ASP A 68 -11.69 -16.65 0.22
C ASP A 68 -10.18 -16.81 0.46
N THR A 69 -9.35 -16.17 -0.37
CA THR A 69 -7.88 -16.25 -0.29
C THR A 69 -7.37 -15.55 0.96
N LEU A 70 -6.80 -16.34 1.88
CA LEU A 70 -6.17 -15.83 3.09
C LEU A 70 -4.69 -15.54 2.83
N HIS A 71 -4.32 -14.26 2.96
CA HIS A 71 -2.93 -13.81 2.93
C HIS A 71 -2.40 -13.58 4.36
N ILE A 72 -1.24 -14.18 4.68
CA ILE A 72 -0.61 -14.14 6.00
C ILE A 72 0.88 -13.81 5.85
N PRO A 73 1.42 -12.74 6.46
CA PRO A 73 2.86 -12.48 6.48
C PRO A 73 3.69 -13.68 6.94
N PHE A 74 4.81 -13.95 6.27
CA PHE A 74 5.84 -14.86 6.77
C PHE A 74 7.10 -14.11 7.20
N MET A 75 7.80 -14.65 8.20
CA MET A 75 9.11 -14.17 8.64
C MET A 75 10.19 -14.54 7.62
N THR A 76 11.05 -13.59 7.32
CA THR A 76 12.13 -13.70 6.35
C THR A 76 13.46 -14.07 7.01
N ASN A 77 14.33 -14.73 6.26
CA ASN A 77 15.75 -14.96 6.59
C ASN A 77 16.48 -15.46 5.34
N ASP A 78 17.80 -15.34 5.31
CA ASP A 78 18.62 -15.63 4.14
C ASP A 78 18.43 -17.07 3.63
N THR A 79 18.34 -18.06 4.53
CA THR A 79 18.13 -19.48 4.20
C THR A 79 16.75 -19.75 3.56
N LEU A 80 15.71 -19.03 4.01
CA LEU A 80 14.39 -19.10 3.39
C LEU A 80 14.40 -18.42 2.01
N SER A 81 14.95 -17.21 1.93
CA SER A 81 15.06 -16.44 0.68
C SER A 81 15.87 -17.20 -0.38
N GLN A 82 16.99 -17.83 0.01
CA GLN A 82 17.77 -18.73 -0.82
C GLN A 82 16.90 -19.84 -1.40
N LYS A 83 16.26 -20.67 -0.55
CA LYS A 83 15.43 -21.80 -1.00
C LYS A 83 14.27 -21.37 -1.90
N MET A 84 13.64 -20.24 -1.60
CA MET A 84 12.59 -19.66 -2.44
C MET A 84 13.13 -19.21 -3.80
N LEU A 85 14.30 -18.57 -3.86
CA LEU A 85 14.97 -18.22 -5.12
C LEU A 85 15.36 -19.46 -5.93
N GLU A 86 15.94 -20.49 -5.30
CA GLU A 86 16.30 -21.74 -5.98
C GLU A 86 15.06 -22.39 -6.62
N GLN A 87 13.94 -22.44 -5.88
CA GLN A 87 12.69 -22.99 -6.37
C GLN A 87 12.07 -22.15 -7.51
N LEU A 88 12.06 -20.82 -7.38
CA LEU A 88 11.48 -19.91 -8.37
C LEU A 88 12.32 -19.83 -9.66
N THR A 89 13.65 -19.86 -9.56
CA THR A 89 14.57 -19.71 -10.70
C THR A 89 15.02 -21.05 -11.31
N ARG A 90 14.87 -22.15 -10.57
CA ARG A 90 15.43 -23.48 -10.89
C ARG A 90 16.96 -23.48 -11.06
N LYS A 91 17.65 -22.57 -10.36
CA LYS A 91 19.11 -22.48 -10.31
C LYS A 91 19.59 -22.74 -8.88
N ASN A 92 20.83 -23.19 -8.74
CA ASN A 92 21.49 -23.15 -7.43
C ASN A 92 21.73 -21.68 -7.03
N VAL A 93 21.50 -21.37 -5.75
CA VAL A 93 21.73 -20.04 -5.17
C VAL A 93 22.52 -20.24 -3.88
N VAL A 94 23.61 -19.49 -3.71
CA VAL A 94 24.46 -19.53 -2.51
C VAL A 94 24.38 -18.21 -1.75
N ILE A 95 24.37 -18.29 -0.43
CA ILE A 95 24.51 -17.12 0.44
C ILE A 95 26.00 -16.75 0.49
N ALA A 96 26.35 -15.57 0.00
CA ALA A 96 27.72 -15.07 -0.02
C ALA A 96 27.92 -14.00 1.07
N SER A 97 29.04 -14.06 1.79
CA SER A 97 29.40 -13.09 2.84
C SER A 97 29.99 -11.77 2.30
N LYS A 98 30.20 -11.69 0.98
CA LYS A 98 30.62 -10.50 0.23
C LYS A 98 29.94 -10.50 -1.12
N MET A 99 29.67 -9.32 -1.66
CA MET A 99 29.26 -9.16 -3.06
C MET A 99 30.46 -9.49 -3.98
N ASP A 100 30.16 -10.06 -5.15
CA ASP A 100 31.19 -10.26 -6.19
C ASP A 100 31.52 -8.94 -6.89
N ASN A 101 32.76 -8.79 -7.34
CA ASN A 101 33.25 -7.62 -8.07
C ASN A 101 32.98 -7.72 -9.60
N GLY A 102 32.25 -8.75 -10.04
CA GLY A 102 31.83 -8.93 -11.42
C GLY A 102 30.87 -7.83 -11.93
N PRO A 103 30.66 -7.75 -13.26
CA PRO A 103 29.79 -6.74 -13.85
C PRO A 103 28.32 -6.94 -13.42
N MET A 104 27.79 -5.98 -12.66
CA MET A 104 26.39 -5.97 -12.23
C MET A 104 25.45 -5.47 -13.35
N GLN A 105 24.27 -6.10 -13.47
CA GLN A 105 23.20 -5.67 -14.36
C GLN A 105 21.94 -5.34 -13.56
N VAL A 106 21.35 -4.17 -13.81
CA VAL A 106 20.01 -3.84 -13.29
C VAL A 106 18.95 -4.61 -14.07
N LEU A 107 18.14 -5.40 -13.35
CA LEU A 107 17.00 -6.13 -13.91
C LEU A 107 15.72 -5.35 -13.65
N PHE A 108 15.16 -4.74 -14.70
CA PHE A 108 13.90 -4.01 -14.61
C PHE A 108 12.70 -4.97 -14.57
N GLY A 109 11.73 -4.65 -13.71
CA GLY A 109 10.53 -5.46 -13.48
C GLY A 109 9.27 -4.90 -14.14
N ILE A 110 8.17 -4.88 -13.39
CA ILE A 110 6.87 -4.37 -13.82
C ILE A 110 6.95 -2.84 -14.08
N PRO A 111 6.30 -2.29 -15.12
CA PRO A 111 6.25 -0.84 -15.35
C PRO A 111 5.75 -0.06 -14.14
N THR A 112 6.44 1.03 -13.81
CA THR A 112 6.23 1.84 -12.60
C THR A 112 4.77 2.26 -12.39
N ASP A 113 4.11 2.73 -13.45
CA ASP A 113 2.72 3.20 -13.42
C ASP A 113 1.74 2.07 -13.03
N SER A 114 2.02 0.83 -13.41
CA SER A 114 1.22 -0.34 -13.00
C SER A 114 1.40 -0.65 -11.52
N ILE A 115 2.61 -0.49 -10.98
CA ILE A 115 2.89 -0.67 -9.54
C ILE A 115 2.19 0.44 -8.73
N TYR A 116 2.34 1.70 -9.15
CA TYR A 116 1.66 2.84 -8.52
C TYR A 116 0.14 2.67 -8.53
N LYS A 117 -0.44 2.23 -9.65
CA LYS A 117 -1.88 1.96 -9.74
C LYS A 117 -2.33 0.85 -8.80
N ARG A 118 -1.62 -0.30 -8.75
CA ARG A 118 -1.91 -1.38 -7.79
C ARG A 118 -1.82 -0.88 -6.35
N MET A 119 -0.72 -0.21 -5.99
CA MET A 119 -0.51 0.36 -4.65
C MET A 119 -1.66 1.29 -4.23
N MET A 120 -2.05 2.22 -5.11
CA MET A 120 -3.06 3.23 -4.81
C MET A 120 -4.50 2.67 -4.78
N PHE A 121 -4.82 1.68 -5.63
CA PHE A 121 -6.16 1.09 -5.69
C PHE A 121 -6.42 0.13 -4.52
N GLU A 122 -5.49 -0.77 -4.20
CA GLU A 122 -5.66 -1.71 -3.08
C GLU A 122 -5.34 -1.08 -1.72
N SER A 123 -4.65 0.07 -1.70
CA SER A 123 -3.95 0.57 -0.51
C SER A 123 -2.85 -0.37 -0.02
N ASP A 124 -2.05 -0.90 -0.95
CA ASP A 124 -0.99 -1.88 -0.66
C ASP A 124 0.16 -1.24 0.14
N ASN A 125 0.14 -1.45 1.45
CA ASN A 125 1.16 -0.97 2.37
C ASN A 125 2.56 -1.48 2.00
N PHE A 126 2.66 -2.74 1.58
CA PHE A 126 3.94 -3.39 1.32
C PHE A 126 4.62 -2.77 0.09
N LEU A 127 3.87 -2.54 -0.99
CA LEU A 127 4.37 -1.80 -2.14
C LEU A 127 4.78 -0.37 -1.77
N ALA A 128 4.03 0.32 -0.91
CA ALA A 128 4.34 1.69 -0.50
C ALA A 128 5.67 1.81 0.28
N GLU A 129 5.95 0.87 1.19
CA GLU A 129 7.25 0.81 1.88
C GLU A 129 8.39 0.37 0.93
N GLN A 130 8.17 -0.68 0.13
CA GLN A 130 9.18 -1.24 -0.76
C GLN A 130 9.58 -0.25 -1.87
N LEU A 131 8.64 0.55 -2.38
CA LEU A 131 8.95 1.63 -3.33
C LEU A 131 9.86 2.70 -2.72
N MET A 132 9.76 2.98 -1.41
CA MET A 132 10.68 3.90 -0.74
C MET A 132 12.07 3.29 -0.52
N LEU A 133 12.17 1.98 -0.31
CA LEU A 133 13.47 1.28 -0.30
C LEU A 133 14.11 1.28 -1.70
N VAL A 134 13.36 0.95 -2.75
CA VAL A 134 13.84 1.00 -4.14
C VAL A 134 14.17 2.42 -4.59
N ALA A 135 13.44 3.44 -4.12
CA ALA A 135 13.81 4.84 -4.36
C ALA A 135 15.14 5.21 -3.69
N SER A 136 15.45 4.66 -2.51
CA SER A 136 16.72 4.97 -1.83
C SER A 136 17.96 4.36 -2.50
N SER A 137 17.83 3.28 -3.28
CA SER A 137 18.96 2.71 -4.05
C SER A 137 19.31 3.47 -5.32
N THR A 138 18.48 4.43 -5.77
CA THR A 138 18.84 5.37 -6.84
C THR A 138 19.47 6.66 -6.30
N ILE A 139 19.50 6.82 -4.97
CA ILE A 139 20.03 7.99 -4.24
C ILE A 139 21.33 7.64 -3.50
N SER A 140 21.47 6.38 -3.06
CA SER A 140 22.57 5.90 -2.21
C SER A 140 22.81 4.39 -2.37
N ASP A 141 23.89 3.89 -1.80
CA ASP A 141 24.17 2.45 -1.64
C ASP A 141 23.28 1.74 -0.61
N THR A 142 22.52 2.50 0.19
CA THR A 142 21.88 2.03 1.42
C THR A 142 20.37 2.04 1.30
N LEU A 143 19.74 0.86 1.35
CA LEU A 143 18.28 0.74 1.37
C LEU A 143 17.69 1.33 2.66
N SER A 144 17.04 2.48 2.55
CA SER A 144 16.54 3.25 3.69
C SER A 144 15.39 4.18 3.32
N PHE A 145 14.21 3.93 3.89
CA PHE A 145 13.06 4.84 3.84
C PHE A 145 13.45 6.27 4.24
N LYS A 146 14.34 6.42 5.24
CA LYS A 146 14.82 7.74 5.68
C LYS A 146 15.52 8.49 4.54
N ILE A 147 16.39 7.83 3.77
CA ILE A 147 17.15 8.49 2.70
C ILE A 147 16.20 8.96 1.59
N ALA A 148 15.29 8.10 1.13
CA ALA A 148 14.29 8.48 0.13
C ALA A 148 13.38 9.63 0.61
N ARG A 149 12.92 9.58 1.87
CA ARG A 149 12.10 10.62 2.50
C ARG A 149 12.85 11.95 2.61
N ASP A 150 14.06 11.94 3.18
CA ASP A 150 14.82 13.16 3.43
C ASP A 150 15.25 13.81 2.10
N HIS A 151 15.48 13.02 1.05
CA HIS A 151 15.72 13.52 -0.30
C HIS A 151 14.51 14.26 -0.89
N ILE A 152 13.32 13.63 -0.93
CA ILE A 152 12.12 14.24 -1.54
C ILE A 152 11.62 15.47 -0.73
N LEU A 153 11.75 15.44 0.61
CA LEU A 153 11.39 16.58 1.46
C LEU A 153 12.33 17.79 1.27
N ASN A 154 13.64 17.56 1.11
CA ASN A 154 14.61 18.65 0.94
C ASN A 154 14.70 19.20 -0.49
N ILE A 155 14.18 18.49 -1.51
CA ILE A 155 14.26 18.93 -2.92
C ILE A 155 12.88 19.29 -3.48
N GLN A 156 12.00 18.32 -3.74
CA GLN A 156 10.73 18.56 -4.44
C GLN A 156 9.64 19.17 -3.56
N LEU A 157 9.71 18.96 -2.25
CA LEU A 157 8.68 19.34 -1.27
C LEU A 157 9.18 20.34 -0.20
N GLN A 158 10.33 20.99 -0.43
CA GLN A 158 10.91 21.96 0.52
C GLN A 158 10.02 23.19 0.79
N ASP A 159 9.15 23.51 -0.16
CA ASP A 159 8.23 24.65 -0.20
C ASP A 159 6.85 24.38 0.45
N LEU A 160 6.66 23.22 1.10
CA LEU A 160 5.45 22.97 1.88
C LEU A 160 5.40 23.87 3.13
N THR A 161 4.35 24.69 3.27
CA THR A 161 4.09 25.56 4.43
C THR A 161 4.20 24.82 5.77
N ASN A 162 3.75 23.56 5.77
CA ASN A 162 3.71 22.67 6.91
C ASN A 162 4.42 21.36 6.54
N GLN A 163 5.71 21.27 6.88
CA GLN A 163 6.51 20.06 6.65
C GLN A 163 5.99 18.88 7.50
N PRO A 164 5.75 17.70 6.89
CA PRO A 164 5.11 16.58 7.58
C PRO A 164 6.10 15.78 8.43
N ARG A 165 5.62 15.24 9.56
CA ARG A 165 6.31 14.14 10.24
C ARG A 165 5.98 12.85 9.50
N TRP A 166 6.76 12.52 8.47
CA TRP A 166 6.59 11.30 7.68
C TRP A 166 7.53 10.19 8.19
N VAL A 167 7.00 9.01 8.51
CA VAL A 167 7.76 7.93 9.21
C VAL A 167 7.71 6.56 8.53
N ASP A 168 6.76 6.33 7.62
CA ASP A 168 6.67 5.13 6.79
C ASP A 168 5.91 5.44 5.48
N GLY A 169 6.09 4.64 4.43
CA GLY A 169 5.53 4.88 3.09
C GLY A 169 4.02 4.60 3.00
N SER A 170 3.53 3.65 3.80
CA SER A 170 2.14 3.17 3.82
C SER A 170 1.16 4.11 4.53
N GLY A 171 1.62 4.89 5.51
CA GLY A 171 0.75 5.64 6.40
C GLY A 171 0.14 4.79 7.53
N LEU A 172 0.53 3.52 7.68
CA LEU A 172 0.02 2.63 8.74
C LEU A 172 0.50 3.08 10.14
N SER A 173 1.70 3.68 10.26
CA SER A 173 2.16 4.20 11.55
C SER A 173 1.36 5.41 12.02
N ARG A 174 0.89 5.32 13.27
CA ARG A 174 0.24 6.41 14.01
C ARG A 174 1.13 7.63 14.26
N TYR A 175 2.43 7.57 13.95
CA TYR A 175 3.35 8.71 14.07
C TYR A 175 3.45 9.57 12.79
N ASN A 176 2.74 9.21 11.71
CA ASN A 176 2.63 10.06 10.54
C ASN A 176 1.75 11.28 10.84
N LEU A 177 2.28 12.49 10.68
CA LEU A 177 1.54 13.75 10.85
C LEU A 177 1.67 14.60 9.58
N PHE A 178 0.54 14.80 8.91
CA PHE A 178 0.36 15.66 7.74
C PHE A 178 -0.80 16.63 7.99
N THR A 179 -0.80 17.79 7.33
CA THR A 179 -1.94 18.72 7.34
C THR A 179 -2.76 18.60 6.04
N PRO A 180 -4.06 18.94 6.03
CA PRO A 180 -4.85 18.97 4.80
C PRO A 180 -4.24 19.89 3.72
N GLU A 181 -3.67 21.03 4.16
CA GLU A 181 -2.93 21.96 3.30
C GLU A 181 -1.71 21.29 2.64
N SER A 182 -0.87 20.58 3.41
CA SER A 182 0.32 19.90 2.87
C SER A 182 -0.05 18.86 1.81
N LEU A 183 -1.15 18.13 1.99
CA LEU A 183 -1.66 17.17 1.01
C LEU A 183 -2.25 17.86 -0.23
N VAL A 184 -2.99 18.96 -0.07
CA VAL A 184 -3.46 19.77 -1.20
C VAL A 184 -2.30 20.38 -2.01
N ALA A 185 -1.23 20.81 -1.36
CA ALA A 185 -0.03 21.32 -2.03
C ALA A 185 0.73 20.23 -2.80
N ILE A 186 0.87 19.02 -2.24
CA ILE A 186 1.43 17.84 -2.93
C ILE A 186 0.58 17.49 -4.16
N LEU A 187 -0.75 17.42 -4.02
CA LEU A 187 -1.67 17.14 -5.12
C LEU A 187 -1.64 18.25 -6.19
N LEU A 188 -1.46 19.52 -5.81
CA LEU A 188 -1.31 20.63 -6.74
C LEU A 188 -0.01 20.56 -7.56
N LYS A 189 1.09 20.06 -6.98
CA LYS A 189 2.33 19.74 -7.72
C LYS A 189 2.05 18.59 -8.71
N MET A 190 1.52 17.46 -8.24
CA MET A 190 1.15 16.33 -9.11
C MET A 190 0.22 16.73 -10.28
N TYR A 191 -0.72 17.66 -10.08
CA TYR A 191 -1.61 18.19 -11.11
C TYR A 191 -0.93 19.09 -12.14
N ARG A 192 0.20 19.71 -11.80
CA ARG A 192 1.03 20.51 -12.72
C ARG A 192 2.06 19.66 -13.46
N ASP A 193 2.61 18.66 -12.77
CA ASP A 193 3.78 17.90 -13.22
C ASP A 193 3.42 16.66 -14.07
N LEU A 194 2.15 16.21 -14.03
CA LEU A 194 1.68 15.00 -14.73
C LEU A 194 0.52 15.29 -15.69
N PRO A 195 0.50 14.68 -16.90
CA PRO A 195 -0.66 14.72 -17.78
C PRO A 195 -1.93 14.20 -17.06
N PRO A 196 -3.10 14.87 -17.18
CA PRO A 196 -4.30 14.52 -16.43
C PRO A 196 -4.74 13.06 -16.57
N GLU A 197 -4.64 12.48 -17.78
CA GLU A 197 -4.99 11.08 -18.04
C GLU A 197 -4.13 10.11 -17.23
N ARG A 198 -2.81 10.34 -17.19
CA ARG A 198 -1.85 9.56 -16.39
C ARG A 198 -2.13 9.75 -14.90
N LEU A 199 -2.25 10.99 -14.45
CA LEU A 199 -2.50 11.35 -13.05
C LEU A 199 -3.74 10.66 -12.50
N PHE A 200 -4.89 10.81 -13.16
CA PHE A 200 -6.15 10.25 -12.67
C PHE A 200 -6.20 8.72 -12.80
N SER A 201 -5.39 8.11 -13.67
CA SER A 201 -5.28 6.65 -13.77
C SER A 201 -4.74 5.98 -12.49
N PHE A 202 -4.01 6.73 -11.65
CA PHE A 202 -3.47 6.25 -10.37
C PHE A 202 -4.48 6.28 -9.21
N PHE A 203 -5.57 7.04 -9.31
CA PHE A 203 -6.50 7.22 -8.20
C PHE A 203 -7.81 6.43 -8.44
N PRO A 204 -8.34 5.73 -7.43
CA PRO A 204 -9.70 5.22 -7.45
C PRO A 204 -10.72 6.31 -7.80
N GLY A 205 -11.59 6.01 -8.77
CA GLY A 205 -12.63 6.90 -9.27
C GLY A 205 -14.01 6.53 -8.71
N TRP A 206 -14.81 7.53 -8.33
CA TRP A 206 -16.19 7.33 -7.86
C TRP A 206 -17.20 8.29 -8.50
N ASN A 207 -18.46 7.85 -8.55
CA ASN A 207 -19.64 8.59 -8.99
C ASN A 207 -20.73 8.56 -7.88
N GLN A 208 -21.91 9.13 -8.15
CA GLN A 208 -23.00 9.28 -7.17
C GLN A 208 -23.63 7.95 -6.69
N GLU A 209 -23.48 6.85 -7.43
CA GLU A 209 -24.15 5.56 -7.19
C GLU A 209 -23.21 4.47 -6.67
N GLY A 210 -21.90 4.65 -6.87
CA GLY A 210 -20.87 4.02 -6.06
C GLY A 210 -20.78 4.67 -4.67
N THR A 211 -20.28 3.91 -3.70
CA THR A 211 -19.79 4.49 -2.45
C THR A 211 -18.28 4.63 -2.55
N ILE A 212 -17.65 5.51 -1.77
CA ILE A 212 -16.16 5.58 -1.72
C ILE A 212 -15.53 4.21 -1.31
N SER A 213 -16.32 3.30 -0.72
CA SER A 213 -15.94 1.93 -0.33
C SER A 213 -16.14 0.87 -1.42
N SER A 214 -16.87 1.19 -2.49
CA SER A 214 -17.18 0.27 -3.58
C SER A 214 -17.47 1.07 -4.86
N PRO A 215 -16.46 1.26 -5.74
CA PRO A 215 -16.69 1.76 -7.09
C PRO A 215 -17.56 0.74 -7.83
N LYS A 216 -18.84 1.06 -8.04
CA LYS A 216 -19.70 0.23 -8.89
C LYS A 216 -19.43 0.55 -10.37
N PRO A 217 -19.43 -0.45 -11.26
CA PRO A 217 -19.57 -0.21 -12.69
C PRO A 217 -21.00 0.28 -12.99
N ASN A 218 -21.21 1.58 -12.82
CA ASN A 218 -22.39 2.32 -13.24
C ASN A 218 -22.02 3.20 -14.44
N ASP A 219 -22.95 3.41 -15.38
CA ASP A 219 -22.70 4.05 -16.69
C ASP A 219 -22.28 5.53 -16.63
N LYS A 220 -22.15 6.10 -15.42
CA LYS A 220 -21.77 7.50 -15.18
C LYS A 220 -20.29 7.59 -14.87
N ALA A 221 -19.57 8.35 -15.70
CA ALA A 221 -18.14 8.62 -15.50
C ALA A 221 -17.85 9.14 -14.06
N PRO A 222 -16.76 8.69 -13.42
CA PRO A 222 -16.39 9.19 -12.11
C PRO A 222 -16.03 10.67 -12.14
N TYR A 223 -16.42 11.39 -11.08
CA TYR A 223 -16.11 12.82 -10.90
C TYR A 223 -15.27 13.09 -9.65
N ILE A 224 -14.97 12.06 -8.85
CA ILE A 224 -14.06 12.12 -7.70
C ILE A 224 -12.94 11.11 -7.96
N PHE A 225 -11.68 11.55 -7.83
CA PHE A 225 -10.47 10.73 -8.01
C PHE A 225 -9.55 10.99 -6.81
N ALA A 226 -9.57 10.12 -5.80
CA ALA A 226 -8.89 10.39 -4.53
C ALA A 226 -8.36 9.12 -3.85
N LYS A 227 -7.48 9.28 -2.87
CA LYS A 227 -6.99 8.18 -2.03
C LYS A 227 -7.64 8.27 -0.65
N SER A 228 -8.24 7.17 -0.21
CA SER A 228 -8.75 6.99 1.15
C SER A 228 -7.64 6.47 2.07
N GLY A 229 -7.75 6.81 3.35
CA GLY A 229 -6.93 6.24 4.44
C GLY A 229 -7.82 5.97 5.65
N SER A 230 -7.81 4.74 6.16
CA SER A 230 -8.70 4.30 7.24
C SER A 230 -7.91 3.55 8.29
N LEU A 231 -8.02 3.96 9.56
CA LEU A 231 -7.51 3.24 10.73
C LEU A 231 -8.55 3.36 11.86
N GLY A 232 -8.37 2.65 12.97
CA GLY A 232 -9.22 2.83 14.15
C GLY A 232 -9.29 4.31 14.55
N ASN A 233 -10.51 4.86 14.59
CA ASN A 233 -10.84 6.27 14.89
C ASN A 233 -10.38 7.34 13.86
N ASN A 234 -9.90 6.93 12.67
CA ASN A 234 -9.42 7.85 11.64
C ASN A 234 -9.98 7.50 10.25
N TYR A 235 -10.42 8.50 9.48
CA TYR A 235 -10.91 8.34 8.12
C TYR A 235 -10.62 9.60 7.29
N ASN A 236 -9.69 9.46 6.35
CA ASN A 236 -9.14 10.54 5.56
C ASN A 236 -9.38 10.30 4.07
N LEU A 237 -9.52 11.36 3.29
CA LEU A 237 -9.70 11.29 1.83
C LEU A 237 -9.09 12.54 1.20
N SER A 238 -8.11 12.37 0.31
CA SER A 238 -7.47 13.49 -0.40
C SER A 238 -7.30 13.19 -1.88
N GLY A 239 -7.56 14.18 -2.73
CA GLY A 239 -7.49 14.04 -4.18
C GLY A 239 -8.23 15.13 -4.94
N TYR A 240 -8.83 14.75 -6.06
CA TYR A 240 -9.39 15.65 -7.07
C TYR A 240 -10.88 15.44 -7.24
N LEU A 241 -11.59 16.52 -7.54
CA LEU A 241 -13.01 16.51 -7.89
C LEU A 241 -13.24 17.35 -9.15
N LYS A 242 -14.00 16.81 -10.10
CA LYS A 242 -14.48 17.52 -11.30
C LYS A 242 -15.86 18.10 -11.02
N ALA A 243 -16.00 19.42 -11.05
CA ALA A 243 -17.28 20.11 -10.86
C ALA A 243 -18.11 20.12 -12.15
N LYS A 244 -19.41 20.44 -12.06
CA LYS A 244 -20.32 20.45 -13.22
C LYS A 244 -19.95 21.50 -14.28
N SER A 245 -19.28 22.60 -13.91
CA SER A 245 -18.68 23.53 -14.90
C SER A 245 -17.47 22.97 -15.65
N GLY A 246 -16.98 21.78 -15.28
CA GLY A 246 -15.74 21.20 -15.81
C GLY A 246 -14.46 21.60 -15.06
N LYS A 247 -14.53 22.54 -14.11
CA LYS A 247 -13.40 22.92 -13.25
C LYS A 247 -12.93 21.72 -12.40
N TRP A 248 -11.62 21.65 -12.17
CA TRP A 248 -11.02 20.73 -11.20
C TRP A 248 -10.80 21.43 -9.87
N LEU A 249 -11.22 20.77 -8.79
CA LEU A 249 -10.99 21.16 -7.41
C LEU A 249 -10.04 20.13 -6.77
N ILE A 250 -9.13 20.59 -5.92
CA ILE A 250 -8.23 19.75 -5.12
C ILE A 250 -8.70 19.83 -3.66
N PHE A 251 -8.79 18.69 -2.98
CA PHE A 251 -9.32 18.64 -1.61
C PHE A 251 -8.54 17.67 -0.71
N SER A 252 -8.62 17.91 0.59
CA SER A 252 -8.20 16.97 1.63
C SER A 252 -9.15 17.04 2.83
N PHE A 253 -9.71 15.90 3.21
CA PHE A 253 -10.42 15.70 4.47
C PHE A 253 -9.55 14.83 5.38
N MET A 254 -9.29 15.29 6.60
CA MET A 254 -8.58 14.52 7.63
C MET A 254 -9.43 14.47 8.91
N ASN A 255 -10.11 13.35 9.14
CA ASN A 255 -11.00 13.18 10.30
C ASN A 255 -10.32 12.22 11.28
N ASN A 256 -9.80 12.76 12.37
CA ASN A 256 -9.04 12.03 13.37
C ASN A 256 -9.81 11.96 14.71
N HIS A 257 -9.54 10.91 15.51
CA HIS A 257 -10.04 10.72 16.89
C HIS A 257 -11.57 10.71 17.05
N PHE A 258 -12.34 10.40 16.00
CA PHE A 258 -13.79 10.30 16.12
C PHE A 258 -14.23 9.02 16.84
N LYS A 259 -15.37 9.08 17.55
CA LYS A 259 -15.99 7.94 18.27
C LYS A 259 -17.19 7.32 17.55
N LYS A 260 -17.55 7.83 16.36
CA LYS A 260 -18.65 7.30 15.53
C LYS A 260 -18.13 6.23 14.55
N PRO A 261 -18.97 5.36 13.97
CA PRO A 261 -18.55 4.49 12.88
C PRO A 261 -18.00 5.30 11.69
N SER A 262 -16.91 4.83 11.07
CA SER A 262 -16.27 5.54 9.95
C SER A 262 -17.23 5.76 8.77
N SER A 263 -18.21 4.87 8.59
CA SER A 263 -19.32 5.01 7.63
C SER A 263 -20.15 6.30 7.82
N ALA A 264 -20.34 6.77 9.04
CA ALA A 264 -21.08 8.00 9.33
C ALA A 264 -20.28 9.26 8.99
N VAL A 265 -18.96 9.25 9.19
CA VAL A 265 -18.05 10.36 8.84
C VAL A 265 -17.98 10.50 7.31
N ARG A 266 -17.67 9.37 6.67
CA ARG A 266 -17.69 9.13 5.23
C ARG A 266 -18.97 9.67 4.54
N GLN A 267 -20.16 9.35 5.06
CA GLN A 267 -21.42 9.84 4.50
C GLN A 267 -21.58 11.37 4.54
N GLN A 268 -20.98 12.08 5.49
CA GLN A 268 -21.02 13.55 5.47
C GLN A 268 -20.02 14.12 4.44
N MET A 269 -18.85 13.50 4.29
CA MET A 269 -17.89 13.87 3.24
C MET A 269 -18.46 13.67 1.84
N GLU A 270 -19.18 12.57 1.60
CA GLU A 270 -19.88 12.29 0.33
C GLU A 270 -20.92 13.39 0.01
N LYS A 271 -21.62 13.95 1.01
CA LYS A 271 -22.53 15.10 0.82
C LYS A 271 -21.79 16.39 0.49
N VAL A 272 -20.71 16.71 1.20
CA VAL A 272 -19.93 17.95 0.94
C VAL A 272 -19.29 17.89 -0.45
N LEU A 273 -18.71 16.74 -0.83
CA LEU A 273 -18.16 16.52 -2.16
C LEU A 273 -19.24 16.62 -3.25
N LYS A 274 -20.44 16.08 -3.01
CA LYS A 274 -21.57 16.29 -3.93
C LYS A 274 -21.90 17.78 -4.09
N ILE A 275 -22.03 18.54 -3.00
CA ILE A 275 -22.32 19.99 -3.07
C ILE A 275 -21.22 20.72 -3.87
N LEU A 276 -19.93 20.43 -3.62
CA LEU A 276 -18.83 21.00 -4.38
C LEU A 276 -18.87 20.64 -5.88
N HIS A 277 -19.29 19.42 -6.23
CA HIS A 277 -19.50 19.03 -7.62
C HIS A 277 -20.67 19.79 -8.27
N GLU A 278 -21.76 20.03 -7.54
CA GLU A 278 -22.98 20.63 -8.09
C GLU A 278 -22.97 22.16 -8.12
N SER A 279 -22.12 22.83 -7.32
CA SER A 279 -22.11 24.29 -7.14
C SER A 279 -20.96 25.05 -7.83
N TYR A 280 -20.02 24.38 -8.52
CA TYR A 280 -18.80 24.99 -9.09
C TYR A 280 -18.65 24.90 -10.61
#